data_AF-A0A1V5G7V8-F1
#
_entry.id   AF-A0A1V5G7V8-F1
#
_cell.length_a   1.000
_cell.length_b   1.000
_cell.length_c   1.000
_cell.angle_alpha   90.00
_cell.angle_beta   90.00
_cell.angle_gamma   90.00
#
_symmetry.space_group_name_H-M   'P 1'
#
loop_
_entity.id
_entity.type
_entity.pdbx_description
1 polymer ?
#
loop_
_entity_poly.entity_id
_entity_poly.type
_entity_poly.pdbx_seq_one_letter_code
_entity_poly.pdbx_strand_id
1 'polypeptide(L)'
;MLFSFHGFSQNLTYGKFLGSINPTKFVGNSTYRGYEKQVEIIEVTTNGQNQNTTVNFKFSPCSASADFLAHTQLGKNIMQAQIDVIEKNPNNSAFNRIKYKIYFEDARVLSCNDTRACNNVMATTVSLRPQRICWVYYNYDVNGKLLKSTSNGFDAKSGQAWTITPPNF
;
A
#
# COMPACT_ATOMS: atom_id res chain seq x y z
N MET A 1 17.47 -30.23 -24.41
CA MET A 1 17.62 -29.54 -23.12
C MET A 1 16.77 -28.29 -23.18
N LEU A 2 15.55 -28.34 -22.64
CA LEU A 2 14.58 -27.22 -22.67
C LEU A 2 14.66 -26.51 -21.32
N PHE A 3 15.17 -25.29 -21.30
CA PHE A 3 15.08 -24.42 -20.13
C PHE A 3 13.74 -23.69 -20.15
N SER A 4 12.79 -24.15 -19.33
CA SER A 4 11.58 -23.40 -19.02
C SER A 4 11.89 -22.35 -17.95
N PHE A 5 12.05 -21.09 -18.35
CA PHE A 5 12.09 -19.96 -17.44
C PHE A 5 10.69 -19.73 -16.86
N HIS A 6 10.47 -20.13 -15.61
CA HIS A 6 9.33 -19.65 -14.83
C HIS A 6 9.72 -18.28 -14.27
N GLY A 7 9.48 -17.22 -15.05
CA GLY A 7 9.53 -15.86 -14.53
C GLY A 7 8.35 -15.66 -13.58
N PHE A 8 8.57 -15.83 -12.27
CA PHE A 8 7.62 -15.38 -11.27
C PHE A 8 7.44 -13.86 -11.44
N SER A 9 6.29 -13.43 -11.96
CA SER A 9 5.92 -12.02 -11.95
C SER A 9 5.65 -11.61 -10.51
N GLN A 10 6.66 -11.08 -9.81
CA GLN A 10 6.45 -10.44 -8.52
C GLN A 10 5.75 -9.10 -8.77
N ASN A 11 4.59 -8.91 -8.15
CA ASN A 11 3.90 -7.61 -8.19
C ASN A 11 4.79 -6.57 -7.50
N LEU A 12 4.81 -5.35 -8.02
CA LEU A 12 5.46 -4.23 -7.35
C LEU A 12 4.40 -3.47 -6.54
N THR A 13 4.72 -3.11 -5.30
CA THR A 13 3.77 -2.44 -4.41
C THR A 13 4.35 -1.12 -3.92
N TYR A 14 3.55 -0.05 -3.95
CA TYR A 14 3.97 1.29 -3.58
C TYR A 14 2.96 1.95 -2.65
N GLY A 15 3.43 2.63 -1.61
CA GLY A 15 2.61 3.34 -0.63
C GLY A 15 2.83 4.85 -0.65
N LYS A 16 1.74 5.61 -0.68
CA LYS A 16 1.69 7.07 -0.49
C LYS A 16 0.87 7.38 0.76
N PHE A 17 1.41 8.20 1.66
CA PHE A 17 0.79 8.47 2.96
C PHE A 17 0.92 9.96 3.32
N LEU A 18 -0.12 10.51 3.95
CA LEU A 18 -0.15 11.87 4.50
C LEU A 18 -0.45 11.81 6.00
N GLY A 19 0.47 12.35 6.78
CA GLY A 19 0.34 12.43 8.23
C GLY A 19 -0.53 13.60 8.66
N SER A 20 -1.11 13.50 9.86
CA SER A 20 -1.80 14.61 10.52
C SER A 20 -0.84 15.62 11.16
N ILE A 21 0.44 15.26 11.26
CA ILE A 21 1.52 16.17 11.66
C ILE A 21 1.90 16.98 10.41
N ASN A 22 1.78 18.30 10.44
CA ASN A 22 2.11 19.14 9.29
C ASN A 22 3.62 19.47 9.34
N PRO A 23 4.42 19.25 8.27
CA PRO A 23 4.07 18.88 6.90
C PRO A 23 4.40 17.41 6.52
N THR A 24 4.14 16.44 7.40
CA THR A 24 4.62 15.06 7.22
C THR A 24 3.97 14.37 6.01
N LYS A 25 4.69 14.40 4.89
CA LYS A 25 4.58 13.42 3.82
C LYS A 25 5.56 12.31 4.11
N PHE A 26 5.11 11.06 4.06
CA PHE A 26 5.98 9.91 4.24
C PHE A 26 6.78 9.71 2.96
N VAL A 27 8.06 10.07 2.99
CA VAL A 27 8.95 9.98 1.82
C VAL A 27 9.66 8.63 1.82
N GLY A 28 9.47 7.87 0.75
CA GLY A 28 10.20 6.64 0.48
C GLY A 28 11.32 6.82 -0.55
N ASN A 29 11.93 5.70 -0.97
CA ASN A 29 13.12 5.69 -1.82
C ASN A 29 12.82 5.33 -3.28
N SER A 30 11.56 5.13 -3.68
CA SER A 30 11.28 4.64 -5.02
C SER A 30 11.75 5.59 -6.12
N THR A 31 12.37 5.01 -7.14
CA THR A 31 12.75 5.67 -8.40
C THR A 31 11.87 5.22 -9.56
N TYR A 32 10.85 4.39 -9.30
CA TYR A 32 9.97 3.87 -10.34
C TYR A 32 9.09 4.98 -10.91
N ARG A 33 9.01 5.05 -12.25
CA ARG A 33 8.32 6.14 -12.94
C ARG A 33 6.83 6.20 -12.56
N GLY A 34 6.37 7.36 -12.12
CA GLY A 34 5.00 7.58 -11.61
C GLY A 34 4.80 7.20 -10.14
N TYR A 35 5.81 6.62 -9.50
CA TYR A 35 5.84 6.23 -8.10
C TYR A 35 7.04 6.81 -7.35
N GLU A 36 7.66 7.85 -7.90
CA GLU A 36 8.87 8.46 -7.35
C GLU A 36 8.65 8.96 -5.91
N LYS A 37 9.62 8.72 -5.04
CA LYS A 37 9.60 9.08 -3.61
C LYS A 37 8.49 8.41 -2.79
N GLN A 38 7.78 7.43 -3.36
CA GLN A 38 6.83 6.61 -2.60
C GLN A 38 7.56 5.50 -1.84
N VAL A 39 6.90 4.95 -0.83
CA VAL A 39 7.42 3.84 -0.03
C VAL A 39 7.28 2.55 -0.84
N GLU A 40 8.39 1.89 -1.13
CA GLU A 40 8.40 0.60 -1.82
C GLU A 40 8.06 -0.51 -0.84
N ILE A 41 6.88 -1.08 -0.99
CA ILE A 41 6.35 -2.11 -0.09
C ILE A 41 6.72 -3.48 -0.64
N ILE A 42 7.39 -4.26 0.20
CA ILE A 42 7.81 -5.64 -0.07
C ILE A 42 6.63 -6.60 0.12
N GLU A 43 5.85 -6.37 1.17
CA GLU A 43 4.71 -7.21 1.54
C GLU A 43 3.60 -6.33 2.09
N VAL A 44 2.35 -6.54 1.65
CA VAL A 44 1.16 -5.92 2.25
C VAL A 44 0.12 -7.01 2.51
N THR A 45 -0.44 -6.99 3.71
CA THR A 45 -1.51 -7.89 4.13
C THR A 45 -2.58 -7.09 4.87
N THR A 46 -3.84 -7.45 4.65
CA THR A 46 -4.96 -6.90 5.38
C THR A 46 -5.61 -8.02 6.19
N ASN A 47 -5.63 -7.86 7.51
CA ASN A 47 -6.15 -8.88 8.43
C ASN A 47 -7.42 -8.36 9.12
N GLY A 48 -8.38 -9.24 9.33
CA GLY A 48 -9.63 -8.97 10.05
C GLY A 48 -10.86 -8.78 9.15
N GLN A 49 -12.05 -9.08 9.69
CA GLN A 49 -13.35 -8.72 9.13
C GLN A 49 -13.91 -7.51 9.91
N ASN A 50 -14.53 -6.55 9.22
CA ASN A 50 -15.27 -5.41 9.80
C ASN A 50 -14.41 -4.36 10.56
N GLN A 51 -14.84 -3.92 11.75
CA GLN A 51 -14.31 -2.78 12.52
C GLN A 51 -12.85 -2.93 13.00
N ASN A 52 -12.24 -4.10 12.82
CA ASN A 52 -10.88 -4.40 13.27
C ASN A 52 -9.93 -4.69 12.10
N THR A 53 -10.24 -4.24 10.88
CA THR A 53 -9.30 -4.37 9.77
C THR A 53 -7.97 -3.69 10.12
N THR A 54 -6.89 -4.44 10.02
CA THR A 54 -5.52 -3.95 10.14
C THR A 54 -4.81 -4.08 8.81
N VAL A 55 -4.02 -3.07 8.46
CA VAL A 55 -3.15 -3.08 7.28
C VAL A 55 -1.73 -3.25 7.78
N ASN A 56 -1.10 -4.35 7.43
CA ASN A 56 0.27 -4.66 7.82
C ASN A 56 1.12 -4.66 6.56
N PHE A 57 2.18 -3.87 6.54
CA PHE A 57 3.10 -3.84 5.41
C PHE A 57 4.56 -3.76 5.85
N LYS A 58 5.43 -4.26 4.97
CA LYS A 58 6.87 -4.29 5.15
C LYS A 58 7.56 -3.52 4.03
N PHE A 59 8.60 -2.79 4.36
CA PHE A 59 9.41 -2.06 3.39
C PHE A 59 10.87 -1.96 3.87
N SER A 60 11.78 -1.65 2.95
CA SER A 60 13.17 -1.36 3.31
C SER A 60 13.24 -0.03 4.06
N PRO A 61 14.03 0.08 5.15
CA PRO A 61 14.12 1.32 5.93
C PRO A 61 14.44 2.55 5.07
N CYS A 62 13.69 3.63 5.30
CA CYS A 62 13.84 4.92 4.61
C CYS A 62 13.34 6.05 5.52
N SER A 63 13.31 7.31 5.02
CA SER A 63 12.81 8.45 5.82
C SER A 63 11.41 8.22 6.39
N ALA A 64 10.53 7.53 5.66
CA ALA A 64 9.20 7.18 6.15
C ALA A 64 9.21 6.34 7.44
N SER A 65 10.25 5.55 7.70
CA SER A 65 10.36 4.75 8.94
C SER A 65 10.33 5.65 10.18
N ALA A 66 11.03 6.79 10.15
CA ALA A 66 11.03 7.76 11.24
C ALA A 66 9.66 8.44 11.39
N ASP A 67 8.99 8.75 10.27
CA ASP A 67 7.66 9.34 10.28
C ASP A 67 6.61 8.40 10.90
N PHE A 68 6.66 7.09 10.57
CA PHE A 68 5.76 6.09 11.16
C PHE A 68 6.02 5.89 12.65
N LEU A 69 7.30 5.87 13.06
CA LEU A 69 7.68 5.80 14.45
C LEU A 69 7.16 7.02 15.24
N ALA A 70 7.31 8.23 14.69
CA ALA A 70 6.80 9.45 15.30
C ALA A 70 5.27 9.42 15.47
N HIS A 71 4.53 8.96 14.46
CA HIS A 71 3.07 8.81 14.56
C HIS A 71 2.65 7.78 15.62
N THR A 72 3.44 6.71 15.79
CA THR A 72 3.23 5.72 16.86
C THR A 72 3.41 6.35 18.24
N GLN A 73 4.50 7.10 18.44
CA GLN A 73 4.83 7.73 19.72
C GLN A 73 3.89 8.88 20.10
N LEU A 74 3.48 9.68 19.11
CA LEU A 74 2.62 10.85 19.32
C LEU A 74 1.13 10.51 19.31
N GLY A 75 0.76 9.27 18.98
CA GLY A 75 -0.63 8.85 18.85
C GLY A 75 -1.40 9.62 17.78
N LYS A 76 -0.69 10.10 16.75
CA LYS A 76 -1.25 10.88 15.64
C LYS A 76 -1.63 9.96 14.49
N ASN A 77 -2.68 10.33 13.77
CA ASN A 77 -3.21 9.51 12.67
C ASN A 77 -2.56 9.87 11.33
N ILE A 78 -2.53 8.90 10.44
CA ILE A 78 -2.34 9.09 9.01
C ILE A 78 -3.70 9.48 8.44
N MET A 79 -3.82 10.71 7.94
CA MET A 79 -5.12 11.23 7.49
C MET A 79 -5.58 10.52 6.22
N GLN A 80 -4.67 10.31 5.28
CA GLN A 80 -4.94 9.71 3.98
C GLN A 80 -3.76 8.83 3.57
N ALA A 81 -4.08 7.68 2.99
CA ALA A 81 -3.07 6.81 2.43
C ALA A 81 -3.62 5.94 1.30
N GLN A 82 -2.71 5.57 0.41
CA GLN A 82 -2.96 4.79 -0.79
C GLN A 82 -1.83 3.78 -0.94
N ILE A 83 -2.18 2.52 -1.16
CA ILE A 83 -1.25 1.46 -1.55
C ILE A 83 -1.65 0.97 -2.93
N ASP A 84 -0.75 1.08 -3.89
CA ASP A 84 -0.93 0.59 -5.25
C ASP A 84 -0.15 -0.71 -5.44
N VAL A 85 -0.84 -1.73 -5.92
CA VAL A 85 -0.21 -2.97 -6.37
C VAL A 85 -0.26 -3.00 -7.89
N ILE A 86 0.91 -3.02 -8.51
CA ILE A 86 1.06 -3.10 -9.96
C ILE A 86 1.64 -4.45 -10.37
N GLU A 87 1.19 -4.95 -11.50
CA GLU A 87 1.64 -6.20 -12.08
C GLU A 87 2.15 -5.99 -13.50
N LYS A 88 3.01 -6.90 -13.95
CA LYS A 88 3.49 -6.87 -15.34
C LYS A 88 2.31 -7.03 -16.29
N ASN A 89 2.20 -6.16 -17.28
CA ASN A 89 1.18 -6.33 -18.32
C ASN A 89 1.62 -7.49 -19.24
N PRO A 90 0.84 -8.58 -19.35
CA PRO A 90 1.19 -9.70 -20.22
C PRO A 90 1.19 -9.31 -21.71
N ASN A 91 0.43 -8.27 -22.09
CA ASN A 91 0.25 -7.85 -23.48
C ASN A 91 1.21 -6.74 -23.89
N ASN A 92 1.90 -6.10 -22.94
CA ASN A 92 2.87 -5.06 -23.22
C ASN A 92 3.93 -5.02 -22.12
N SER A 93 5.07 -5.66 -22.36
CA SER A 93 6.15 -5.74 -21.38
C SER A 93 6.82 -4.41 -21.04
N ALA A 94 6.55 -3.34 -21.80
CA ALA A 94 7.11 -2.01 -21.54
C ALA A 94 6.36 -1.25 -20.42
N PHE A 95 5.15 -1.69 -20.05
CA PHE A 95 4.34 -1.01 -19.04
C PHE A 95 3.77 -1.99 -18.02
N ASN A 96 3.84 -1.62 -16.74
CA ASN A 96 3.07 -2.31 -15.71
C ASN A 96 1.66 -1.74 -15.66
N ARG A 97 0.70 -2.55 -15.21
CA ARG A 97 -0.69 -2.12 -14.99
C ARG A 97 -1.04 -2.23 -13.52
N ILE A 98 -2.00 -1.43 -13.08
CA ILE A 98 -2.48 -1.44 -11.70
C ILE A 98 -3.38 -2.65 -11.53
N LYS A 99 -3.05 -3.55 -10.60
CA LYS A 99 -3.88 -4.70 -10.26
C LYS A 99 -5.00 -4.30 -9.31
N TYR A 100 -4.63 -3.65 -8.21
CA TYR A 100 -5.57 -3.08 -7.26
C TYR A 100 -4.94 -1.93 -6.49
N LYS A 101 -5.81 -1.13 -5.86
CA LYS A 101 -5.44 -0.09 -4.91
C LYS A 101 -6.14 -0.31 -3.58
N ILE A 102 -5.46 0.01 -2.51
CA ILE A 102 -6.04 0.09 -1.16
C ILE A 102 -5.98 1.55 -0.75
N TYR A 103 -7.13 2.12 -0.44
CA TYR A 103 -7.24 3.46 0.13
C TYR A 103 -7.67 3.35 1.58
N PHE A 104 -7.10 4.18 2.43
CA PHE A 104 -7.57 4.29 3.80
C PHE A 104 -7.44 5.70 4.36
N GLU A 105 -8.37 6.03 5.27
CA GLU A 105 -8.45 7.32 5.96
C GLU A 105 -8.40 7.14 7.48
N ASP A 106 -7.88 8.18 8.13
CA ASP A 106 -7.78 8.30 9.58
C ASP A 106 -7.20 7.04 10.25
N ALA A 107 -6.02 6.62 9.78
CA ALA A 107 -5.38 5.40 10.23
C ALA A 107 -4.42 5.65 11.39
N ARG A 108 -4.65 4.93 12.50
CA ARG A 108 -3.74 4.92 13.63
C ARG A 108 -2.59 3.96 13.36
N VAL A 109 -1.35 4.42 13.57
CA VAL A 109 -0.19 3.52 13.59
C VAL A 109 -0.20 2.75 14.91
N LEU A 110 -0.35 1.43 14.82
CA LEU A 110 -0.36 0.53 15.97
C LEU A 110 1.06 0.15 16.39
N SER A 111 1.92 -0.11 15.40
CA SER A 111 3.33 -0.44 15.60
C SER A 111 4.15 -0.10 14.37
N CYS A 112 5.43 0.20 14.62
CA CYS A 112 6.47 0.38 13.62
C CYS A 112 7.74 -0.25 14.18
N ASN A 113 8.17 -1.37 13.62
CA ASN A 113 9.30 -2.14 14.11
C ASN A 113 10.30 -2.40 13.00
N ASP A 114 11.56 -2.08 13.25
CA ASP A 114 12.65 -2.50 12.38
C ASP A 114 13.12 -3.90 12.78
N THR A 115 13.06 -4.82 11.83
CA THR A 115 13.47 -6.20 12.01
C THR A 115 14.62 -6.52 11.08
N ARG A 116 15.63 -7.21 11.58
CA ARG A 116 16.71 -7.76 10.76
C ARG A 116 16.30 -9.14 10.29
N ALA A 117 16.13 -9.32 8.98
CA ALA A 117 15.87 -10.64 8.42
C ALA A 117 17.13 -11.52 8.46
N CYS A 118 16.96 -12.84 8.34
CA CYS A 118 18.06 -13.83 8.40
C CYS A 118 19.14 -13.62 7.32
N ASN A 119 18.83 -12.90 6.25
CA ASN A 119 19.76 -12.50 5.19
C ASN A 119 20.47 -11.16 5.46
N ASN A 120 20.47 -10.67 6.70
CA ASN A 120 21.00 -9.37 7.12
C ASN A 120 20.35 -8.14 6.50
N VAL A 121 19.25 -8.30 5.76
CA VAL A 121 18.49 -7.17 5.23
C VAL A 121 17.57 -6.64 6.32
N MET A 122 17.62 -5.34 6.57
CA MET A 122 16.69 -4.66 7.48
C MET A 122 15.35 -4.47 6.78
N ALA A 123 14.25 -4.71 7.50
CA ALA A 123 12.90 -4.46 7.05
C ALA A 123 12.12 -3.74 8.15
N THR A 124 11.52 -2.60 7.81
CA THR A 124 10.55 -1.91 8.66
C THR A 124 9.18 -2.55 8.45
N THR A 125 8.56 -3.02 9.52
CA THR A 125 7.19 -3.54 9.54
C THR A 125 6.28 -2.53 10.23
N VAL A 126 5.23 -2.11 9.54
CA VAL A 126 4.22 -1.18 10.07
C VAL A 126 2.87 -1.86 10.12
N SER A 127 2.18 -1.70 11.25
CA SER A 127 0.78 -2.11 11.44
C SER A 127 -0.08 -0.87 11.64
N LEU A 128 -1.11 -0.74 10.81
CA LEU A 128 -2.07 0.36 10.85
C LEU A 128 -3.48 -0.17 11.13
N ARG A 129 -4.27 0.66 11.82
CA ARG A 129 -5.72 0.47 11.93
C ARG A 129 -6.47 1.67 11.35
N PRO A 130 -6.98 1.57 10.12
CA PRO A 130 -7.77 2.61 9.50
C PRO A 130 -9.19 2.71 10.07
N GLN A 131 -9.75 3.92 10.10
CA GLN A 131 -11.18 4.09 10.37
C GLN A 131 -12.02 3.80 9.13
N ARG A 132 -11.49 4.10 7.94
CA ARG A 132 -12.12 3.78 6.65
C ARG A 132 -11.11 3.11 5.73
N ILE A 133 -11.54 2.06 5.05
CA ILE A 133 -10.69 1.35 4.09
C ILE A 133 -11.50 0.90 2.87
N CYS A 134 -10.92 1.02 1.69
CA CYS A 134 -11.53 0.63 0.43
C CYS A 134 -10.50 -0.02 -0.48
N TRP A 135 -10.84 -1.16 -1.05
CA TRP A 135 -10.11 -1.83 -2.11
C TRP A 135 -10.78 -1.53 -3.45
N VAL A 136 -9.98 -1.14 -4.44
CA VAL A 136 -10.41 -0.95 -5.82
C VAL A 136 -9.63 -1.92 -6.70
N TYR A 137 -10.33 -2.89 -7.29
CA TYR A 137 -9.78 -3.91 -8.17
C TYR A 137 -9.96 -3.50 -9.63
N TYR A 138 -8.86 -3.49 -10.39
CA TYR A 138 -8.85 -3.11 -11.79
C TYR A 138 -8.83 -4.39 -12.63
N ASN A 139 -9.89 -4.59 -13.41
CA ASN A 139 -10.05 -5.74 -14.28
C ASN A 139 -9.68 -5.36 -15.71
N TYR A 140 -8.99 -6.23 -16.43
CA TYR A 140 -8.58 -5.99 -17.80
C TYR A 140 -9.06 -7.12 -18.70
N ASP A 141 -9.44 -6.79 -19.93
CA ASP A 141 -9.72 -7.81 -20.94
C ASP A 141 -8.43 -8.44 -21.48
N VAL A 142 -8.59 -9.41 -22.37
CA VAL A 142 -7.47 -10.12 -23.02
C VAL A 142 -6.58 -9.19 -23.86
N ASN A 143 -7.06 -8.01 -24.25
CA ASN A 143 -6.31 -7.01 -25.01
C ASN A 143 -5.64 -5.97 -24.11
N GLY A 144 -5.81 -6.07 -22.79
CA GLY A 144 -5.27 -5.11 -21.82
C GLY A 144 -6.12 -3.84 -21.67
N LYS A 145 -7.33 -3.79 -22.23
CA LYS A 145 -8.26 -2.68 -22.02
C LYS A 145 -8.86 -2.78 -20.63
N LEU A 146 -8.92 -1.65 -19.92
CA LEU A 146 -9.55 -1.56 -18.60
C LEU A 146 -11.06 -1.81 -18.73
N LEU A 147 -11.55 -2.78 -17.98
CA LEU A 147 -12.97 -3.08 -17.78
C LEU A 147 -13.49 -2.29 -16.57
N LYS A 148 -14.78 -2.45 -16.25
CA LYS A 148 -15.37 -1.85 -15.05
C LYS A 148 -14.61 -2.34 -13.80
N SER A 149 -14.07 -1.40 -13.04
CA SER A 149 -13.44 -1.68 -11.76
C SER A 149 -14.48 -2.08 -10.72
N THR A 150 -14.11 -2.97 -9.81
CA THR A 150 -14.92 -3.36 -8.66
C THR A 150 -14.33 -2.71 -7.41
N SER A 151 -15.17 -2.18 -6.53
CA SER A 151 -14.71 -1.65 -5.25
C SER A 151 -15.45 -2.33 -4.10
N ASN A 152 -14.73 -2.49 -2.99
CA ASN A 152 -15.28 -2.94 -1.72
C ASN A 152 -14.68 -2.03 -0.65
N GLY A 153 -15.49 -1.47 0.23
CA GLY A 153 -14.98 -0.60 1.28
C GLY A 153 -15.90 -0.55 2.48
N PHE A 154 -15.33 -0.18 3.61
CA PHE A 154 -16.00 -0.17 4.91
C PHE A 154 -15.59 1.05 5.71
N ASP A 155 -16.58 1.68 6.34
CA ASP A 155 -16.39 2.76 7.31
C ASP A 155 -16.73 2.23 8.72
N ALA A 156 -15.69 2.07 9.55
CA ALA A 156 -15.84 1.56 10.90
C ALA A 156 -16.63 2.52 11.82
N LYS A 157 -16.73 3.81 11.50
CA LYS A 157 -17.49 4.79 12.28
C LYS A 157 -18.98 4.64 12.07
N SER A 158 -19.41 4.47 10.83
CA SER A 158 -20.82 4.33 10.47
C SER A 158 -21.30 2.88 10.43
N GLY A 159 -20.37 1.92 10.36
CA GLY A 159 -20.68 0.50 10.18
C GLY A 159 -21.24 0.18 8.79
N GLN A 160 -21.05 1.08 7.81
CA GLN A 160 -21.62 0.97 6.47
C GLN A 160 -20.55 0.72 5.41
N ALA A 161 -21.00 0.29 4.24
CA ALA A 161 -20.16 0.26 3.05
C ALA A 161 -19.63 1.68 2.74
N TRP A 162 -18.35 1.75 2.38
CA TRP A 162 -17.69 3.00 2.03
C TRP A 162 -17.22 2.99 0.59
N THR A 163 -17.47 4.09 -0.12
CA THR A 163 -16.94 4.34 -1.45
C THR A 163 -15.89 5.43 -1.38
N ILE A 164 -14.69 5.12 -1.86
CA ILE A 164 -13.57 6.05 -1.85
C ILE A 164 -13.81 7.23 -2.79
N THR A 165 -13.47 8.43 -2.34
CA THR A 165 -13.12 9.57 -3.20
C THR A 165 -11.61 9.66 -3.26
N PRO A 166 -10.95 9.46 -4.42
CA PRO A 166 -9.49 9.41 -4.48
C PRO A 166 -8.85 10.69 -3.89
N PRO A 167 -7.92 10.54 -2.92
CA PRO A 167 -7.26 11.67 -2.29
C PRO A 167 -6.27 12.38 -3.24
N ASN A 168 -6.06 13.67 -3.02
CA ASN A 168 -5.08 14.49 -3.74
C ASN A 168 -3.82 14.64 -2.88
N PHE A 169 -2.73 13.98 -3.28
CA PHE A 169 -1.52 13.80 -2.48
C PHE A 169 -0.32 14.67 -2.91
#